data_AF-A0A961YJ29-F1
#
_entry.id   AF-A0A961YJ29-F1
#
_cell.length_a   1.000
_cell.length_b   1.000
_cell.length_c   1.000
_cell.angle_alpha   90.00
_cell.angle_beta   90.00
_cell.angle_gamma   90.00
#
_symmetry.space_group_name_H-M   'P 1'
#
loop_
_entity.id
_entity.type
_entity.pdbx_description
1 polymer ?
#
loop_
_entity_poly.entity_id
_entity_poly.type
_entity_poly.pdbx_seq_one_letter_code
_entity_poly.pdbx_strand_id
1 'polypeptide(L)'
;MDMRFLKKVVPAAAVAALLSTGVQAQDLTIATSVPSLGFPFFVHMQKQLQAEAEKLGGITLVETDGQNQTPKQTADVEAAIVQGVDGIVISPIDAVAMAPALQQAVDAGVPVV
;
A
#
# COMPACT_ATOMS: atom_id res chain seq x y z
N MET A 1 -14.23 -63.65 -20.78
CA MET A 1 -14.48 -62.31 -21.33
C MET A 1 -15.99 -62.12 -21.43
N ASP A 2 -16.68 -61.15 -20.82
CA ASP A 2 -16.37 -59.98 -19.99
C ASP A 2 -17.70 -59.59 -19.30
N MET A 3 -17.80 -59.52 -17.96
CA MET A 3 -17.67 -58.30 -17.15
C MET A 3 -18.62 -57.16 -17.59
N ARG A 4 -19.86 -57.17 -17.08
CA ARG A 4 -20.30 -56.31 -15.95
C ARG A 4 -19.99 -54.81 -16.14
N PHE A 5 -20.88 -54.00 -16.70
CA PHE A 5 -21.02 -52.56 -16.39
C PHE A 5 -22.41 -52.07 -16.84
N LEU A 6 -23.49 -52.47 -16.16
CA LEU A 6 -24.15 -51.74 -15.08
C LEU A 6 -24.40 -50.24 -15.35
N LYS A 7 -25.64 -49.98 -15.78
CA LYS A 7 -26.48 -48.83 -15.40
C LYS A 7 -25.91 -48.01 -14.22
N LYS A 8 -25.41 -46.80 -14.47
CA LYS A 8 -25.42 -45.71 -13.47
C LYS A 8 -25.67 -44.37 -14.15
N VAL A 9 -26.93 -43.96 -14.12
CA VAL A 9 -27.32 -42.55 -14.12
C VAL A 9 -26.74 -41.94 -12.84
N VAL A 10 -25.94 -40.86 -12.97
CA VAL A 10 -25.48 -40.04 -11.85
C VAL A 10 -25.77 -38.58 -12.20
N PRO A 11 -26.36 -37.79 -11.30
CA PRO A 11 -27.14 -36.59 -11.62
C PRO A 11 -26.27 -35.35 -11.87
N ALA A 12 -26.85 -34.39 -12.59
CA ALA A 12 -26.38 -33.02 -12.73
C ALA A 12 -26.42 -32.27 -11.39
N ALA A 13 -25.37 -32.37 -10.58
CA ALA A 13 -25.21 -31.58 -9.36
C ALA A 13 -23.74 -31.59 -8.88
N ALA A 14 -22.82 -31.01 -9.65
CA ALA A 14 -21.44 -30.78 -9.16
C ALA A 14 -20.72 -29.64 -9.92
N VAL A 15 -21.43 -28.59 -10.33
CA VAL A 15 -20.81 -27.40 -10.97
C VAL A 15 -21.33 -26.15 -10.27
N ALA A 16 -21.03 -25.96 -8.99
CA ALA A 16 -21.42 -24.74 -8.27
C ALA A 16 -20.48 -24.34 -7.12
N ALA A 17 -19.24 -24.84 -7.06
CA ALA A 17 -18.34 -24.60 -5.92
C ALA A 17 -17.07 -23.79 -6.27
N LEU A 18 -17.06 -23.01 -7.36
CA LEU A 18 -15.88 -22.22 -7.77
C LEU A 18 -16.06 -20.70 -7.69
N LEU A 19 -17.13 -20.17 -7.08
CA LEU A 19 -17.38 -18.73 -7.01
C LEU A 19 -17.43 -18.22 -5.56
N SER A 20 -16.31 -18.36 -4.84
CA SER A 20 -16.13 -17.63 -3.58
C SER A 20 -14.67 -17.64 -3.11
N THR A 21 -13.72 -17.40 -4.01
CA THR A 21 -12.49 -16.71 -3.59
C THR A 21 -12.89 -15.25 -3.41
N GLY A 22 -13.36 -14.89 -2.21
CA GLY A 22 -13.42 -13.49 -1.83
C GLY A 22 -12.04 -12.90 -2.07
N VAL A 23 -11.95 -11.82 -2.85
CA VAL A 23 -10.75 -11.00 -2.89
C VAL A 23 -10.57 -10.49 -1.46
N GLN A 24 -9.65 -11.08 -0.70
CA GLN A 24 -9.17 -10.42 0.50
C GLN A 24 -8.51 -9.12 0.04
N ALA A 25 -8.94 -7.99 0.62
CA ALA A 25 -8.17 -6.77 0.54
C ALA A 25 -6.75 -7.10 1.04
N GLN A 26 -5.74 -6.80 0.22
CA GLN A 26 -4.35 -6.96 0.62
C GLN A 26 -4.03 -5.90 1.67
N ASP A 27 -3.29 -6.30 2.71
CA ASP A 27 -2.74 -5.35 3.67
C ASP A 27 -1.73 -4.46 2.91
N LEU A 28 -1.88 -3.15 3.02
CA LEU A 28 -1.05 -2.15 2.37
C LEU A 28 -0.11 -1.52 3.38
N THR A 29 1.12 -1.24 2.97
CA THR A 29 2.09 -0.44 3.70
C THR A 29 2.26 0.89 2.98
N ILE A 30 1.87 2.00 3.61
CA ILE A 30 1.92 3.34 3.02
C ILE A 30 2.92 4.20 3.78
N ALA A 31 3.89 4.78 3.08
CA ALA A 31 4.78 5.77 3.69
C ALA A 31 4.13 7.15 3.71
N THR A 32 4.25 7.86 4.81
CA THR A 32 3.85 9.27 4.93
C THR A 32 5.09 10.13 5.13
N SER A 33 5.24 11.18 4.33
CA SER A 33 6.40 12.07 4.36
C SER A 33 5.99 13.52 4.48
N VAL A 34 6.40 14.15 5.58
CA VAL A 34 6.05 15.54 5.89
C VAL A 34 7.31 16.37 6.11
N PRO A 35 7.26 17.70 5.89
CA PRO A 35 8.44 18.56 6.04
C PRO A 35 9.00 18.54 7.46
N SER A 36 8.14 18.59 8.49
CA SER A 36 8.57 18.50 9.88
C SER A 36 7.43 18.18 10.84
N LEU A 37 7.62 17.23 11.76
CA LEU A 37 6.72 17.03 12.91
C LEU A 37 6.89 18.08 14.01
N GLY A 38 7.82 19.02 13.84
CA GLY A 38 7.90 20.23 14.67
C GLY A 38 6.78 21.23 14.40
N PHE A 39 6.09 21.13 13.26
CA PHE A 39 4.96 22.01 12.95
C PHE A 39 3.62 21.34 13.34
N PRO A 40 2.77 22.01 14.16
CA PRO A 40 1.51 21.43 14.63
C PRO A 40 0.55 20.98 13.52
N PHE A 41 0.60 21.63 12.35
CA PHE A 41 -0.18 21.23 11.18
C PHE A 41 0.13 19.79 10.74
N PHE A 42 1.41 19.42 10.62
CA PHE A 42 1.79 18.07 10.19
C PHE A 42 1.58 17.03 11.28
N VAL A 43 1.70 17.40 12.56
CA VAL A 43 1.28 16.52 13.67
C VAL A 43 -0.21 16.21 13.59
N HIS A 44 -1.04 17.21 13.30
CA HIS A 44 -2.48 16.99 13.11
C HIS A 44 -2.75 16.12 11.88
N MET A 45 -2.05 16.38 10.76
CA MET A 45 -2.19 15.60 9.54
C MET A 45 -1.84 14.12 9.75
N GLN A 46 -0.73 13.79 10.43
CA GLN A 46 -0.38 12.40 10.73
C GLN A 46 -1.45 11.71 11.58
N LYS A 47 -2.00 12.40 12.58
CA LYS A 47 -3.10 11.84 13.38
C LYS A 47 -4.35 11.54 12.54
N GLN A 48 -4.67 12.40 11.57
CA GLN A 48 -5.80 12.15 10.66
C GLN A 48 -5.51 10.99 9.71
N LEU A 49 -4.28 10.88 9.18
CA LEU A 49 -3.85 9.75 8.35
C LEU A 49 -3.95 8.43 9.12
N GLN A 50 -3.46 8.40 10.36
CA GLN A 50 -3.56 7.23 11.24
C GLN A 50 -5.02 6.85 11.50
N ALA A 51 -5.86 7.82 11.86
CA ALA A 51 -7.28 7.57 12.12
C ALA A 51 -8.01 7.01 10.88
N GLU A 52 -7.69 7.49 9.68
CA GLU A 52 -8.29 6.99 8.44
C GLU A 52 -7.73 5.61 8.06
N ALA A 53 -6.43 5.36 8.26
CA ALA A 53 -5.83 4.03 8.07
C ALA A 53 -6.47 2.97 8.98
N GLU A 54 -6.70 3.31 10.26
CA GLU A 54 -7.40 2.45 11.22
C GLU A 54 -8.86 2.20 10.81
N LYS A 55 -9.55 3.23 10.29
CA LYS A 55 -10.94 3.13 9.83
C LYS A 55 -11.09 2.28 8.58
N LEU A 56 -10.17 2.40 7.63
CA LEU A 56 -10.16 1.58 6.42
C LEU A 56 -9.74 0.13 6.72
N GLY A 57 -8.83 -0.06 7.67
CA GLY A 57 -8.27 -1.35 8.04
C GLY A 57 -7.30 -1.89 6.99
N GLY A 58 -6.40 -2.78 7.40
CA GLY A 58 -5.40 -3.38 6.50
C GLY A 58 -4.41 -2.35 5.94
N ILE A 59 -4.19 -1.23 6.62
CA ILE A 59 -3.19 -0.22 6.22
C ILE A 59 -2.20 -0.03 7.37
N THR A 60 -0.92 -0.23 7.07
CA THR A 60 0.20 0.08 7.95
C THR A 60 0.86 1.37 7.48
N LEU A 61 1.00 2.36 8.35
CA LEU A 61 1.69 3.61 8.02
C LEU A 61 3.17 3.56 8.41
N VAL A 62 4.04 3.96 7.49
CA VAL A 62 5.44 4.24 7.76
C VAL A 62 5.60 5.76 7.83
N GLU A 63 5.52 6.30 9.04
CA GLU A 63 5.61 7.74 9.26
C GLU A 63 7.06 8.22 9.23
N THR A 64 7.32 9.27 8.45
CA THR A 64 8.64 9.91 8.35
C THR A 64 8.57 11.39 8.71
N ASP A 65 9.64 11.91 9.29
CA ASP A 65 9.80 13.31 9.66
C ASP A 65 10.99 13.91 8.90
N GLY A 66 10.71 14.81 7.96
CA GLY A 66 11.75 15.49 7.17
C GLY A 66 12.64 16.43 7.99
N GLN A 67 12.28 16.76 9.24
CA GLN A 67 13.04 17.63 10.14
C GLN A 67 13.45 18.97 9.49
N ASN A 68 12.60 19.46 8.60
CA ASN A 68 12.77 20.66 7.80
C ASN A 68 14.07 20.66 6.96
N GLN A 69 14.50 19.48 6.51
CA GLN A 69 15.73 19.25 5.75
C GLN A 69 15.44 18.44 4.48
N THR A 70 15.53 19.08 3.31
CA THR A 70 15.35 18.41 2.01
C THR A 70 16.17 17.14 1.87
N PRO A 71 17.49 17.12 2.19
CA PRO A 71 18.28 15.89 2.02
C PRO A 71 17.79 14.74 2.89
N LYS A 72 17.29 15.04 4.09
CA LYS A 72 16.73 14.04 4.99
C LYS A 72 15.41 13.51 4.43
N GLN A 73 14.50 14.41 4.04
CA GLN A 73 13.20 14.02 3.51
C GLN A 73 13.34 13.18 2.21
N THR A 74 14.33 13.52 1.37
CA THR A 74 14.70 12.70 0.20
C THR A 74 15.18 11.31 0.62
N ALA A 75 16.10 11.21 1.58
CA ALA A 75 16.61 9.92 2.05
C ALA A 75 15.51 9.04 2.68
N ASP A 76 14.56 9.66 3.39
CA ASP A 76 13.40 8.95 3.96
C ASP A 76 12.51 8.36 2.86
N VAL A 77 12.28 9.10 1.76
CA VAL A 77 11.54 8.61 0.58
C VAL A 77 12.27 7.47 -0.11
N GLU A 78 13.57 7.60 -0.34
CA GLU A 78 14.39 6.55 -0.94
C GLU A 78 14.38 5.27 -0.08
N ALA A 79 14.46 5.42 1.24
CA ALA A 79 14.34 4.29 2.17
C ALA A 79 12.97 3.62 2.10
N ALA A 80 11.88 4.39 1.98
CA ALA A 80 10.54 3.85 1.80
C ALA A 80 10.39 3.05 0.49
N ILE A 81 10.97 3.55 -0.61
CA ILE A 81 10.99 2.83 -1.89
C ILE A 81 11.73 1.50 -1.73
N VAL A 82 12.91 1.50 -1.09
CA VAL A 82 13.70 0.29 -0.83
C VAL A 82 12.97 -0.70 0.09
N GLN A 83 12.21 -0.20 1.06
CA GLN A 83 11.37 -1.01 1.93
C GLN A 83 10.22 -1.69 1.18
N GLY A 84 9.89 -1.23 -0.03
CA GLY A 84 8.82 -1.79 -0.86
C GLY A 84 7.43 -1.40 -0.37
N VAL A 85 7.26 -0.15 0.04
CA VAL A 85 5.93 0.38 0.39
C VAL A 85 5.02 0.38 -0.83
N ASP A 86 3.73 0.15 -0.60
CA ASP A 86 2.69 0.10 -1.63
C ASP A 86 2.25 1.49 -2.12
N GLY A 87 2.66 2.55 -1.43
CA GLY A 87 2.39 3.92 -1.82
C GLY A 87 3.07 4.95 -0.90
N ILE A 88 3.17 6.18 -1.39
CA ILE A 88 3.76 7.31 -0.68
C ILE A 88 2.76 8.47 -0.69
N VAL A 89 2.45 9.00 0.49
CA VAL A 89 1.71 10.25 0.68
C VAL A 89 2.68 11.32 1.16
N ILE A 90 2.87 12.39 0.40
CA ILE A 90 3.96 13.35 0.64
C ILE A 90 3.52 14.82 0.61
N SER A 91 4.01 15.58 1.58
CA SER A 91 4.11 17.04 1.50
C SER A 91 5.60 17.41 1.38
N PRO A 92 6.11 17.70 0.18
CA PRO A 92 7.54 17.94 -0.02
C PRO A 92 7.94 19.33 0.50
N ILE A 93 9.08 19.42 1.18
CA ILE A 93 9.67 20.71 1.57
C ILE A 93 10.11 21.53 0.35
N ASP A 94 10.62 20.86 -0.67
CA ASP A 94 11.02 21.43 -1.95
C ASP A 94 10.66 20.46 -3.08
N ALA A 95 9.62 20.80 -3.84
CA ALA A 95 9.11 19.94 -4.90
C ALA A 95 10.12 19.74 -6.04
N VAL A 96 10.98 20.72 -6.33
CA VAL A 96 11.94 20.65 -7.44
C VAL A 96 13.12 19.78 -7.05
N ALA A 97 13.67 20.00 -5.86
CA ALA A 97 14.81 19.24 -5.37
C ALA A 97 14.47 17.77 -5.11
N MET A 98 13.22 17.47 -4.75
CA MET A 98 12.76 16.10 -4.48
C MET A 98 12.21 15.37 -5.71
N ALA A 99 11.98 16.06 -6.83
CA ALA A 99 11.44 15.46 -8.05
C ALA A 99 12.21 14.20 -8.52
N PRO A 100 13.56 14.14 -8.47
CA PRO A 100 14.28 12.93 -8.86
C PRO A 100 13.95 11.70 -8.02
N ALA A 101 13.82 11.85 -6.69
CA ALA A 101 13.48 10.74 -5.81
C ALA A 101 12.02 10.30 -5.95
N LEU A 102 11.10 11.25 -6.19
CA LEU A 102 9.70 10.91 -6.49
C LEU A 102 9.57 10.22 -7.85
N GLN A 103 10.40 10.58 -8.84
CA GLN A 103 10.45 9.87 -10.11
C GLN A 103 10.94 8.42 -9.91
N GLN A 104 11.91 8.19 -9.03
CA GLN A 104 12.34 6.82 -8.68
C GLN A 104 11.20 5.99 -8.09
N ALA A 105 10.35 6.57 -7.24
CA ALA A 105 9.16 5.89 -6.72
C ALA A 105 8.20 5.49 -7.85
N VAL A 106 7.90 6.43 -8.76
CA VAL A 106 7.04 6.18 -9.92
C VAL A 106 7.63 5.10 -10.83
N ASP A 107 8.93 5.14 -11.10
CA ASP A 107 9.62 4.16 -11.93
C ASP A 107 9.65 2.77 -11.28
N ALA A 108 9.65 2.71 -9.94
CA ALA A 108 9.51 1.49 -9.16
C ALA A 108 8.06 0.98 -9.07
N GLY A 109 7.09 1.68 -9.67
CA GLY A 109 5.67 1.35 -9.64
C GLY A 109 4.97 1.72 -8.34
N VAL A 110 5.61 2.52 -7.48
CA VAL A 110 5.04 3.02 -6.22
C VAL A 110 4.25 4.30 -6.50
N PRO A 111 2.92 4.31 -6.29
CA PRO A 111 2.11 5.51 -6.46
C PRO A 111 2.50 6.58 -5.42
N VAL A 112 2.58 7.83 -5.89
CA VAL A 112 2.91 9.00 -5.07
C VAL A 112 1.75 9.98 -5.13
N VAL A 113 1.28 10.46 -3.97
CA VAL A 113 0.20 11.45 -3.82
C VAL A 113 0.64 12.61 -2.95
#